data_AF-A0A2E3SEQ3-F1
#
_entry.id   AF-A0A2E3SEQ3-F1
#
_cell.length_a   1.000
_cell.length_b   1.000
_cell.length_c   1.000
_cell.angle_alpha   90.00
_cell.angle_beta   90.00
_cell.angle_gamma   90.00
#
_symmetry.space_group_name_H-M   'P 1'
#
loop_
_entity.id
_entity.type
_entity.pdbx_description
1 polymer ?
#
loop_
_entity_poly.entity_id
_entity_poly.type
_entity_poly.pdbx_seq_one_letter_code
_entity_poly.pdbx_strand_id
1 'polypeptide(L)'
;MLKKITAMKRVLLILLAPLLMATQCEDDFVDSGFETTYLIQNDTNDDLFLLENGQFTTIVARTLVPIASDLNPDTEPIRPSQTVALTHIKLYRSQGGDFILVYQQDPINDESWDFEEPESNRFEYTLTITDTVIDGG
;
A
#
# COMPACT_ATOMS: atom_id res chain seq x y z
N MET A 1 -61.14 -12.63 -38.81
CA MET A 1 -60.23 -13.00 -37.70
C MET A 1 -58.89 -12.30 -37.92
N LEU A 2 -58.55 -11.28 -37.14
CA LEU A 2 -57.17 -10.77 -37.12
C LEU A 2 -56.87 -10.13 -35.74
N LYS A 3 -56.78 -10.99 -34.73
CA LYS A 3 -56.15 -10.68 -33.44
C LYS A 3 -54.93 -11.58 -33.38
N LYS A 4 -53.72 -11.01 -33.39
CA LYS A 4 -52.45 -11.57 -32.85
C LYS A 4 -51.23 -10.92 -33.53
N ILE A 5 -50.96 -9.62 -33.28
CA ILE A 5 -49.60 -9.08 -33.52
C ILE A 5 -49.12 -8.20 -32.35
N THR A 6 -50.01 -7.70 -31.49
CA THR A 6 -49.63 -6.74 -30.44
C THR A 6 -48.95 -7.34 -29.20
N ALA A 7 -49.02 -8.66 -28.99
CA ALA A 7 -48.53 -9.30 -27.76
C ALA A 7 -47.03 -9.66 -27.79
N MET A 8 -46.49 -10.06 -28.94
CA MET A 8 -45.10 -10.56 -29.02
C MET A 8 -44.05 -9.44 -28.94
N LYS A 9 -44.41 -8.23 -29.40
CA LYS A 9 -43.54 -7.03 -29.32
C LYS A 9 -43.34 -6.52 -27.89
N ARG A 10 -44.35 -6.70 -27.01
CA ARG A 10 -44.29 -6.28 -25.61
C ARG A 10 -43.50 -7.27 -24.74
N VAL A 11 -43.58 -8.57 -25.05
CA VAL A 11 -42.77 -9.59 -24.36
C VAL A 11 -41.29 -9.45 -24.69
N LEU A 12 -40.95 -9.09 -25.94
CA LEU A 12 -39.56 -8.80 -26.34
C LEU A 12 -38.96 -7.61 -25.55
N LEU A 13 -39.76 -6.58 -25.26
CA LEU A 13 -39.35 -5.42 -24.47
C LEU A 13 -39.11 -5.76 -23.00
N ILE A 14 -39.87 -6.69 -22.42
CA ILE A 14 -39.69 -7.13 -21.02
C ILE A 14 -38.44 -8.01 -20.86
N LEU A 15 -38.10 -8.79 -21.90
CA LEU A 15 -36.88 -9.61 -21.95
C LEU A 15 -35.60 -8.80 -22.20
N LEU A 16 -35.70 -7.56 -22.70
CA LEU A 16 -34.54 -6.68 -22.89
C LEU A 16 -34.14 -5.90 -21.62
N ALA A 17 -35.04 -5.74 -20.66
CA ALA A 17 -34.75 -4.98 -19.43
C ALA A 17 -33.63 -5.61 -18.57
N PRO A 18 -33.56 -6.95 -18.38
CA PRO A 18 -32.42 -7.58 -17.70
C PRO A 18 -31.11 -7.47 -18.50
N LEU A 19 -31.17 -7.41 -19.83
CA LEU A 19 -30.00 -7.25 -20.70
C LEU A 19 -29.38 -5.85 -20.58
N LEU A 20 -30.22 -4.82 -20.38
CA LEU A 20 -29.79 -3.44 -20.13
C LEU A 20 -29.24 -3.22 -18.72
N MET A 21 -29.57 -4.09 -17.76
CA MET A 21 -28.97 -4.11 -16.41
C MET A 21 -27.64 -4.86 -16.39
N ALA A 22 -27.41 -5.80 -17.31
CA ALA A 22 -26.15 -6.53 -17.42
C ALA A 22 -24.99 -5.67 -17.95
N THR A 23 -25.25 -4.52 -18.57
CA THR A 23 -24.23 -3.56 -19.01
C THR A 23 -24.00 -2.42 -18.02
N GLN A 24 -24.73 -2.37 -16.90
CA GLN A 24 -24.50 -1.41 -15.80
C GLN A 24 -23.55 -1.95 -14.73
N CYS A 25 -22.79 -3.01 -15.02
CA CYS A 25 -21.42 -3.12 -14.48
C CYS A 25 -20.55 -2.12 -15.25
N GLU A 26 -20.88 -0.83 -15.12
CA GLU A 26 -20.00 0.24 -15.55
C GLU A 26 -18.93 0.32 -14.46
N ASP A 27 -17.71 -0.05 -14.84
CA ASP A 27 -16.46 0.05 -14.11
C ASP A 27 -16.53 0.82 -12.78
N ASP A 28 -16.69 0.12 -11.66
CA ASP A 28 -16.19 0.62 -10.37
C ASP A 28 -14.64 0.51 -10.31
N PHE A 29 -13.97 0.33 -11.46
CA PHE A 29 -12.51 0.33 -11.62
C PHE A 29 -11.90 1.73 -11.73
N VAL A 30 -12.67 2.80 -11.51
CA VAL A 30 -12.18 4.19 -11.68
C VAL A 30 -11.15 4.62 -10.62
N ASP A 31 -10.86 3.77 -9.62
CA ASP A 31 -9.74 3.95 -8.67
C ASP A 31 -8.74 2.77 -8.64
N SER A 32 -8.62 1.96 -9.71
CA SER A 32 -7.73 0.78 -9.70
C SER A 32 -6.24 1.08 -9.90
N GLY A 33 -5.73 2.16 -9.28
CA GLY A 33 -4.30 2.42 -9.23
C GLY A 33 -3.55 1.22 -8.64
N PHE A 34 -2.34 0.98 -9.14
CA PHE A 34 -1.42 0.04 -8.53
C PHE A 34 -0.85 0.71 -7.29
N GLU A 35 -1.07 0.08 -6.14
CA GLU A 35 -0.65 0.62 -4.86
C GLU A 35 0.62 -0.07 -4.41
N THR A 36 1.62 0.74 -4.04
CA THR A 36 2.81 0.27 -3.36
C THR A 36 2.81 0.80 -1.93
N THR A 37 2.84 -0.09 -0.95
CA THR A 37 2.92 0.24 0.48
C THR A 37 4.33 -0.03 1.00
N TYR A 38 4.84 0.89 1.82
CA TYR A 38 6.14 0.77 2.47
C TYR A 38 5.93 0.51 3.96
N LEU A 39 6.49 -0.58 4.46
CA LEU A 39 6.32 -1.02 5.84
C LEU A 39 7.66 -1.08 6.57
N ILE A 40 7.62 -0.83 7.88
CA ILE A 40 8.73 -1.12 8.79
C ILE A 40 8.32 -2.27 9.70
N GLN A 41 9.13 -3.33 9.69
CA GLN A 41 9.05 -4.42 10.65
C GLN A 41 10.07 -4.19 11.76
N ASN A 42 9.59 -3.89 12.98
CA ASN A 42 10.44 -3.76 14.15
C ASN A 42 10.59 -5.12 14.84
N ASP A 43 11.66 -5.85 14.51
CA ASP A 43 12.05 -7.12 15.13
C ASP A 43 13.04 -6.93 16.29
N THR A 44 13.10 -5.73 16.87
CA THR A 44 13.88 -5.46 18.08
C THR A 44 13.04 -5.70 19.33
N ASN A 45 13.66 -5.59 20.50
CA ASN A 45 12.94 -5.63 21.78
C ASN A 45 12.47 -4.26 22.28
N ASP A 46 12.84 -3.19 21.58
CA ASP A 46 12.56 -1.81 21.98
C ASP A 46 11.61 -1.13 20.99
N ASP A 47 10.85 -0.15 21.48
CA ASP A 47 10.12 0.74 20.60
C ASP A 47 11.09 1.62 19.82
N LEU A 48 10.81 1.77 18.52
CA LEU A 48 11.54 2.68 17.64
C LEU A 48 10.71 3.92 17.37
N PHE A 49 11.38 5.02 17.04
CA PHE A 49 10.75 6.29 16.74
C PHE A 49 11.20 6.76 15.37
N LEU A 50 10.28 6.77 14.41
CA LEU A 50 10.50 7.27 13.06
C LEU A 50 10.37 8.79 13.07
N LEU A 51 11.40 9.50 12.61
CA LEU A 51 11.36 10.96 12.45
C LEU A 51 10.97 11.33 11.02
N GLU A 52 9.77 11.90 10.86
CA GLU A 52 9.25 12.40 9.59
C GLU A 52 8.71 13.81 9.77
N ASN A 53 9.08 14.73 8.88
CA ASN A 53 8.60 16.13 8.92
C ASN A 53 8.74 16.81 10.29
N GLY A 54 9.75 16.42 11.08
CA GLY A 54 10.01 16.95 12.42
C GLY A 54 9.13 16.37 13.53
N GLN A 55 8.35 15.32 13.23
CA GLN A 55 7.50 14.61 14.18
C GLN A 55 7.97 13.17 14.36
N PHE A 56 7.81 12.65 15.58
CA PHE A 56 8.08 11.26 15.89
C PHE A 56 6.82 10.41 15.80
N THR A 57 6.90 9.35 15.03
CA THR A 57 5.91 8.26 15.00
C THR A 57 6.51 7.04 15.70
N THR A 58 5.81 6.49 16.69
CA THR A 58 6.27 5.29 17.41
C THR A 58 5.98 4.03 16.60
N ILE A 59 6.99 3.18 16.47
CA ILE A 59 6.93 1.84 15.90
C ILE A 59 7.21 0.86 17.03
N VAL A 60 6.14 0.28 17.57
CA VAL A 60 6.20 -0.59 18.75
C VAL A 60 7.07 -1.82 18.49
N ALA A 61 7.79 -2.29 19.50
CA ALA A 61 8.55 -3.53 19.42
C ALA A 61 7.68 -4.70 18.92
N ARG A 62 8.24 -5.54 18.04
CA ARG A 62 7.57 -6.73 17.48
C ARG A 62 6.31 -6.41 16.67
N THR A 63 6.30 -5.28 15.97
CA THR A 63 5.18 -4.88 15.10
C THR A 63 5.63 -4.59 13.68
N LEU A 64 4.66 -4.68 12.76
CA LEU A 64 4.76 -4.26 11.38
C LEU A 64 3.84 -3.05 11.19
N VAL A 65 4.39 -1.94 10.70
CA VAL A 65 3.65 -0.68 10.56
C VAL A 65 3.82 -0.13 9.15
N PRO A 66 2.73 0.19 8.43
CA PRO A 66 2.82 0.93 7.18
C PRO A 66 3.21 2.38 7.49
N ILE A 67 4.23 2.89 6.78
CA ILE A 67 4.76 4.25 6.98
C ILE A 67 4.43 5.18 5.82
N ALA A 68 4.24 4.62 4.62
CA ALA A 68 3.90 5.38 3.43
C ALA A 68 3.20 4.47 2.42
N SER A 69 2.47 5.07 1.50
CA SER A 69 2.04 4.41 0.27
C SER A 69 2.08 5.39 -0.90
N ASP A 70 2.17 4.84 -2.10
CA ASP A 70 2.16 5.60 -3.34
C ASP A 70 1.34 4.86 -4.40
N LEU A 71 0.70 5.63 -5.28
CA LEU A 71 -0.16 5.12 -6.33
C LEU A 71 0.46 5.43 -7.68
N ASN A 72 0.45 4.45 -8.58
CA ASN A 72 0.89 4.67 -9.95
C ASN A 72 -0.06 4.03 -10.96
N PRO A 73 -0.09 4.54 -12.21
CA PRO A 73 -0.95 4.01 -13.27
C PRO A 73 -0.37 2.78 -13.97
N ASP A 74 0.87 2.41 -13.67
CA ASP A 74 1.62 1.33 -14.31
C ASP A 74 1.47 0.02 -13.52
N THR A 75 1.51 -1.13 -14.19
CA THR A 75 1.39 -2.44 -13.52
C THR A 75 2.62 -2.84 -12.69
N GLU A 76 3.49 -1.88 -12.36
CA GLU A 76 4.80 -2.11 -11.73
C GLU A 76 4.86 -1.46 -10.33
N PRO A 77 5.57 -2.07 -9.37
CA PRO A 77 5.77 -1.48 -8.07
C PRO A 77 6.70 -0.26 -8.16
N ILE A 78 6.45 0.77 -7.32
CA ILE A 78 7.39 1.90 -7.17
C ILE A 78 8.46 1.51 -6.15
N ARG A 79 9.73 1.48 -6.57
CA ARG A 79 10.82 1.15 -5.63
C ARG A 79 10.92 2.19 -4.50
N PRO A 80 11.37 1.79 -3.29
CA PRO A 80 11.54 2.72 -2.17
C PRO A 80 12.36 3.98 -2.51
N SER A 81 13.42 3.85 -3.30
CA SER A 81 14.25 4.99 -3.73
C SER A 81 13.60 5.90 -4.78
N GLN A 82 12.49 5.48 -5.39
CA GLN A 82 11.83 6.20 -6.49
C GLN A 82 10.58 6.96 -6.04
N THR A 83 9.99 6.60 -4.89
CA THR A 83 8.81 7.30 -4.38
C THR A 83 9.18 8.66 -3.78
N VAL A 84 8.25 9.61 -3.90
CA VAL A 84 8.35 10.91 -3.21
C VAL A 84 7.86 10.84 -1.76
N ALA A 85 7.10 9.79 -1.42
CA ALA A 85 6.59 9.57 -0.07
C ALA A 85 7.71 9.17 0.91
N LEU A 86 8.82 8.62 0.39
CA LEU A 86 9.95 8.16 1.17
C LEU A 86 11.27 8.79 0.70
N THR A 87 11.73 9.84 1.37
CA THR A 87 13.01 10.50 1.00
C THR A 87 14.20 10.02 1.83
N HIS A 88 13.96 9.65 3.09
CA HIS A 88 14.95 9.15 4.03
C HIS A 88 14.24 8.35 5.12
N ILE A 89 14.99 7.49 5.80
CA ILE A 89 14.55 6.82 7.03
C ILE A 89 15.49 7.24 8.14
N LYS A 90 14.94 7.66 9.28
CA LYS A 90 15.69 7.89 10.52
C LYS A 90 14.91 7.29 11.68
N LEU A 91 15.46 6.24 12.29
CA LEU A 91 14.88 5.58 13.44
C LEU A 91 15.71 5.87 14.68
N TYR A 92 15.01 6.17 15.75
CA TYR A 92 15.60 6.50 17.04
C TYR A 92 15.16 5.49 18.09
N ARG A 93 16.00 5.25 19.09
CA ARG A 93 15.67 4.52 20.31
C ARG A 93 15.64 5.52 21.48
N SER A 94 14.66 5.39 22.37
CA SER A 94 14.64 6.19 23.60
C SER A 94 15.60 5.60 24.63
N GLN A 95 16.53 6.41 25.14
CA GLN A 95 17.45 6.02 26.20
C GLN A 95 17.61 7.16 27.20
N GLY A 96 17.19 6.95 28.45
CA GLY A 96 17.37 7.95 29.52
C GLY A 96 16.58 9.25 29.33
N GLY A 97 15.55 9.26 28.48
CA GLY A 97 14.78 10.46 28.13
C GLY A 97 15.26 11.17 26.86
N ASP A 98 16.39 10.74 26.30
CA ASP A 98 16.90 11.21 25.01
C ASP A 98 16.50 10.25 23.87
N PHE A 99 16.54 10.76 22.64
CA PHE A 99 16.35 9.96 21.41
C PHE A 99 17.68 9.81 20.69
N ILE A 100 18.18 8.58 20.63
CA ILE A 100 19.45 8.24 19.99
C ILE A 100 19.17 7.67 18.61
N LEU A 101 19.80 8.22 17.57
CA LEU A 101 19.69 7.69 16.21
C LEU A 101 20.34 6.30 16.17
N VAL A 102 19.58 5.29 15.74
CA VAL A 102 20.02 3.89 15.69
C VAL A 102 19.99 3.29 14.29
N TYR A 103 19.29 3.94 13.35
CA TYR A 103 19.27 3.53 11.95
C TYR A 103 19.01 4.73 11.04
N GLN A 104 19.69 4.78 9.89
CA GLN A 104 19.48 5.81 8.89
C GLN A 104 19.66 5.26 7.46
N GLN A 105 18.77 5.69 6.57
CA GLN A 105 18.98 5.66 5.11
C GLN A 105 18.79 7.07 4.54
N ASP A 106 19.86 7.60 3.94
CA ASP A 106 19.86 8.88 3.22
C ASP A 106 21.06 8.88 2.23
N PRO A 107 20.84 8.51 0.94
CA PRO A 107 19.56 8.20 0.30
C PRO A 107 19.01 6.82 0.69
N ILE A 108 17.76 6.55 0.31
CA ILE A 108 17.12 5.23 0.44
C ILE A 108 17.90 4.18 -0.37
N ASN A 109 18.13 3.00 0.25
CA ASN A 109 18.77 1.86 -0.38
C ASN A 109 17.75 0.74 -0.63
N ASP A 110 17.36 0.53 -1.88
CA ASP A 110 16.39 -0.49 -2.29
C ASP A 110 16.80 -1.92 -1.87
N GLU A 111 18.10 -2.21 -1.75
CA GLU A 111 18.60 -3.55 -1.40
C GLU A 111 18.30 -3.96 0.06
N SER A 112 17.89 -3.00 0.90
CA SER A 112 17.51 -3.27 2.29
C SER A 112 16.02 -3.56 2.47
N TRP A 113 15.24 -3.55 1.39
CA TRP A 113 13.79 -3.74 1.42
C TRP A 113 13.42 -5.06 0.76
N ASP A 114 12.60 -5.85 1.45
CA ASP A 114 12.04 -7.08 0.93
C ASP A 114 10.75 -6.76 0.15
N PHE A 115 10.61 -7.30 -1.06
CA PHE A 115 9.46 -7.07 -1.94
C PHE A 115 8.48 -8.23 -1.91
N GLU A 116 7.19 -7.93 -1.79
CA GLU A 116 6.09 -8.88 -1.92
C GLU A 116 4.93 -8.31 -2.76
N GLU A 117 4.17 -9.19 -3.40
CA GLU A 117 2.88 -8.88 -4.03
C GLU A 117 1.79 -9.72 -3.33
N PRO A 118 1.23 -9.25 -2.20
CA PRO A 118 0.25 -10.02 -1.43
C PRO A 118 -1.05 -10.29 -2.19
N GLU A 119 -1.46 -9.33 -3.02
CA GLU A 119 -2.63 -9.43 -3.89
C GLU A 119 -2.30 -8.85 -5.27
N SER A 120 -3.01 -9.28 -6.30
CA SER A 120 -2.83 -8.75 -7.65
C SER A 120 -2.93 -7.22 -7.62
N ASN A 121 -1.91 -6.54 -8.13
CA ASN A 121 -1.85 -5.07 -8.21
C ASN A 121 -1.72 -4.37 -6.84
N ARG A 122 -1.28 -5.10 -5.81
CA ARG A 122 -0.94 -4.58 -4.48
C ARG A 122 0.46 -5.03 -4.14
N PHE A 123 1.35 -4.06 -3.96
CA PHE A 123 2.77 -4.29 -3.77
C PHE A 123 3.20 -3.81 -2.39
N GLU A 124 4.11 -4.54 -1.77
CA GLU A 124 4.66 -4.20 -0.46
C GLU A 124 6.18 -4.23 -0.50
N TYR A 125 6.79 -3.23 0.12
CA TYR A 125 8.20 -3.23 0.47
C TYR A 125 8.33 -3.18 1.99
N THR A 126 9.02 -4.16 2.58
CA THR A 126 9.24 -4.22 4.03
C THR A 126 10.70 -3.97 4.38
N LEU A 127 10.94 -2.99 5.24
CA LEU A 127 12.22 -2.75 5.87
C LEU A 127 12.26 -3.43 7.25
N THR A 128 13.03 -4.51 7.35
CA THR A 128 13.15 -5.28 8.60
C THR A 128 14.30 -4.74 9.46
N ILE A 129 13.95 -4.23 10.64
CA ILE A 129 14.90 -3.71 11.62
C ILE A 129 15.09 -4.74 12.73
N THR A 130 16.32 -5.21 12.89
CA THR A 130 16.69 -6.19 13.93
C THR A 130 17.73 -5.58 14.88
N ASP A 131 17.93 -6.21 16.04
CA ASP A 131 18.99 -5.81 16.98
C ASP A 131 20.38 -5.82 16.29
N THR A 132 20.64 -6.77 15.38
CA THR A 132 21.88 -6.82 14.60
C THR A 132 22.06 -5.62 13.68
N VAL A 133 20.96 -5.13 13.07
CA VAL A 133 20.99 -3.98 12.15
C VAL A 133 21.33 -2.68 12.89
N ILE A 134 20.84 -2.53 14.12
CA ILE A 134 20.99 -1.29 14.90
C ILE A 134 22.19 -1.28 15.86
N ASP A 135 22.66 -2.45 16.30
CA ASP A 135 23.84 -2.56 17.16
C ASP A 135 25.13 -2.82 16.37
N GLY A 136 25.03 -3.13 15.07
CA GLY A 136 26.15 -3.40 14.15
C GLY A 136 26.59 -2.22 13.29
N GLY A 137 25.99 -1.03 13.48
CA GLY A 137 26.28 0.22 12.76
C GLY A 137 27.35 1.09 13.41
#